data_AF-A0A0N4YZI8-F1
#
_entry.id   AF-A0A0N4YZI8-F1
#
_cell.length_a   1.000
_cell.length_b   1.000
_cell.length_c   1.000
_cell.angle_alpha   90.00
_cell.angle_beta   90.00
_cell.angle_gamma   90.00
#
_symmetry.space_group_name_H-M   'P 1'
#
loop_
_entity.id
_entity.type
_entity.pdbx_description
1 polymer ?
#
loop_
_entity_poly.entity_id
_entity_poly.type
_entity_poly.pdbx_seq_one_letter_code
_entity_poly.pdbx_strand_id
1 'polypeptide(L)'
;MEADVGDRAFLEQLHELQHKINFVKAQEFKDARSVYDVLGVLESLKFKAVPQHQLLKSRFFYEFLAANESNIAQEVQDEYVDTVSKMFFSYFKTYVARMFKLLMLDAASKDDLLGAEDVVKSTGISGLFTSKPNHRNRATVFSLGSRQEILTHDFLNPLIVPHAAQESNQKFQFEALFRSIHLAFVDHCSHEFLFLTDFFMVSGQVCIDLHAKVSLIVIVS
;
A
#
# COMPACT_ATOMS: atom_id res chain seq x y z
N MET A 1 -37.54 -36.14 -29.41
CA MET A 1 -36.68 -37.31 -29.11
C MET A 1 -35.83 -36.87 -27.95
N GLU A 2 -36.19 -37.30 -26.73
CA GLU A 2 -35.49 -36.91 -25.51
C GLU A 2 -34.08 -37.53 -25.58
N ALA A 3 -33.04 -36.69 -25.58
CA ALA A 3 -31.67 -37.18 -25.53
C ALA A 3 -31.46 -37.80 -24.14
N ASP A 4 -31.18 -39.10 -24.11
CA ASP A 4 -30.95 -39.87 -22.89
C ASP A 4 -29.74 -39.28 -22.14
N VAL A 5 -29.93 -38.93 -20.87
CA VAL A 5 -28.91 -38.31 -20.00
C VAL A 5 -27.72 -39.27 -19.77
N GLY A 6 -27.89 -40.55 -20.09
CA GLY A 6 -26.83 -41.57 -20.11
C GLY A 6 -26.11 -41.74 -21.45
N ASP A 7 -26.47 -41.00 -22.50
CA ASP A 7 -25.81 -41.11 -23.82
C ASP A 7 -24.34 -40.71 -23.71
N ARG A 8 -23.47 -41.52 -24.32
CA ARG A 8 -22.02 -41.32 -24.34
C ARG A 8 -21.65 -39.95 -24.90
N ALA A 9 -22.37 -39.48 -25.92
CA ALA A 9 -22.15 -38.16 -26.49
C ALA A 9 -22.45 -37.03 -25.48
N PHE A 10 -23.49 -37.19 -24.66
CA PHE A 10 -23.84 -36.24 -23.60
C PHE A 10 -22.81 -36.25 -22.47
N LEU A 11 -22.33 -37.43 -22.06
CA LEU A 11 -21.30 -37.57 -21.03
C LEU A 11 -19.94 -37.01 -21.48
N GLU A 12 -19.56 -37.19 -22.75
CA GLU A 12 -18.36 -36.58 -23.33
C GLU A 12 -18.48 -35.05 -23.37
N GLN A 13 -19.65 -34.51 -23.73
CA GLN A 13 -19.92 -33.07 -23.66
C GLN A 13 -19.90 -32.54 -22.23
N LEU A 14 -20.43 -33.28 -21.26
CA LEU A 14 -20.40 -32.92 -19.84
C LEU A 14 -18.96 -32.89 -19.31
N HIS A 15 -18.15 -33.88 -19.69
CA HIS A 15 -16.74 -33.94 -19.33
C HIS A 15 -15.93 -32.81 -19.98
N GLU A 16 -16.19 -32.50 -21.26
CA GLU A 16 -15.56 -31.37 -21.96
C GLU A 16 -15.98 -30.03 -21.33
N LEU A 17 -17.26 -29.87 -20.98
CA LEU A 17 -17.75 -28.68 -20.28
C LEU A 17 -17.11 -28.55 -18.90
N GLN A 18 -16.99 -29.64 -18.14
CA GLN A 18 -16.32 -29.65 -16.84
C GLN A 18 -14.84 -29.27 -16.97
N HIS A 19 -14.17 -29.77 -18.00
CA HIS A 19 -12.79 -29.40 -18.30
C HIS A 19 -12.67 -27.92 -18.68
N LYS A 20 -13.60 -27.39 -19.49
CA LYS A 20 -13.66 -25.96 -19.84
C LYS A 20 -13.97 -25.08 -18.62
N ILE A 21 -14.87 -25.49 -17.73
CA ILE A 21 -15.16 -24.78 -16.47
C ILE A 21 -13.91 -24.76 -15.58
N ASN A 22 -13.21 -25.88 -15.46
CA ASN A 22 -11.98 -25.96 -14.67
C ASN A 22 -10.85 -25.13 -15.29
N PHE A 23 -10.74 -25.12 -16.62
CA PHE A 23 -9.79 -24.30 -17.36
C PHE A 23 -10.09 -22.81 -17.22
N VAL A 24 -11.36 -22.40 -17.37
CA VAL A 24 -11.80 -21.02 -17.17
C VAL A 24 -11.58 -20.57 -15.73
N LYS A 25 -11.91 -21.39 -14.72
CA LYS A 25 -11.59 -21.10 -13.30
C LYS A 25 -10.09 -20.99 -13.04
N ALA A 26 -9.27 -21.79 -13.72
CA ALA A 26 -7.80 -21.70 -13.61
C ALA A 26 -7.22 -20.48 -14.34
N GLN A 27 -7.94 -19.95 -15.33
CA GLN A 27 -7.62 -18.76 -16.13
C GLN A 27 -8.19 -17.46 -15.56
N GLU A 28 -9.31 -17.50 -14.82
CA GLU A 28 -10.09 -16.34 -14.33
C GLU A 28 -9.29 -15.35 -13.45
N PHE A 29 -8.05 -15.67 -13.09
CA PHE A 29 -7.22 -14.84 -12.23
C PHE A 29 -5.75 -14.68 -12.67
N LYS A 30 -5.29 -15.27 -13.78
CA LYS A 30 -3.82 -15.29 -14.07
C LYS A 30 -3.32 -14.27 -15.08
N ASP A 31 -4.18 -13.81 -16.01
CA ASP A 31 -3.73 -13.05 -17.17
C ASP A 31 -4.18 -11.58 -17.20
N ALA A 32 -5.01 -11.15 -16.25
CA ALA A 32 -5.34 -9.73 -16.08
C ALA A 32 -4.29 -9.05 -15.18
N ARG A 33 -3.63 -7.98 -15.68
CA ARG A 33 -2.64 -7.20 -14.90
C ARG A 33 -3.19 -6.77 -13.54
N SER A 34 -4.46 -6.37 -13.50
CA SER A 34 -5.18 -6.02 -12.28
C SER A 34 -5.16 -7.11 -11.20
N VAL A 35 -5.03 -8.39 -11.56
CA VAL A 35 -4.96 -9.46 -10.57
C VAL A 35 -3.62 -9.48 -9.86
N TYR A 36 -2.49 -9.15 -10.51
CA TYR A 36 -1.19 -8.97 -9.85
C TYR A 36 -1.18 -7.78 -8.89
N ASP A 37 -1.98 -6.75 -9.19
CA ASP A 37 -2.03 -5.52 -8.42
C ASP A 37 -2.94 -5.62 -7.20
N VAL A 38 -4.09 -6.29 -7.34
CA VAL A 38 -4.87 -6.72 -6.18
C VAL A 38 -4.11 -7.83 -5.46
N LEU A 39 -3.29 -8.66 -6.12
CA LEU A 39 -2.44 -9.67 -5.46
C LEU A 39 -1.53 -9.04 -4.43
N GLY A 40 -0.90 -7.89 -4.68
CA GLY A 40 -0.02 -7.26 -3.69
C GLY A 40 -0.76 -6.78 -2.44
N VAL A 41 -1.98 -6.24 -2.62
CA VAL A 41 -2.84 -5.82 -1.50
C VAL A 41 -3.48 -7.02 -0.82
N LEU A 42 -3.98 -8.00 -1.57
CA LEU A 42 -4.52 -9.28 -1.10
C LEU A 42 -3.45 -10.11 -0.41
N GLU A 43 -2.23 -10.17 -0.90
CA GLU A 43 -1.09 -10.85 -0.28
C GLU A 43 -0.66 -10.08 0.95
N SER A 44 -0.62 -8.75 0.95
CA SER A 44 -0.35 -7.99 2.18
C SER A 44 -1.46 -8.22 3.23
N LEU A 45 -2.73 -8.20 2.80
CA LEU A 45 -3.89 -8.47 3.67
C LEU A 45 -3.89 -9.93 4.13
N LYS A 46 -3.54 -10.89 3.26
CA LYS A 46 -3.54 -12.33 3.53
C LYS A 46 -2.33 -12.72 4.37
N PHE A 47 -1.17 -12.13 4.13
CA PHE A 47 0.05 -12.35 4.90
C PHE A 47 -0.04 -11.75 6.31
N LYS A 48 -0.79 -10.65 6.50
CA LYS A 48 -1.07 -10.11 7.84
C LYS A 48 -2.27 -10.80 8.49
N ALA A 49 -3.42 -10.83 7.82
CA ALA A 49 -4.68 -11.28 8.41
C ALA A 49 -4.80 -12.79 8.55
N VAL A 50 -4.22 -13.62 7.66
CA VAL A 50 -4.35 -15.09 7.79
C VAL A 50 -3.54 -15.61 8.97
N PRO A 51 -2.26 -15.24 9.17
CA PRO A 51 -1.51 -15.64 10.36
C PRO A 51 -2.10 -15.08 11.64
N GLN A 52 -2.47 -13.78 11.69
CA GLN A 52 -3.06 -13.18 12.89
C GLN A 52 -4.43 -13.80 13.24
N HIS A 53 -5.30 -14.05 12.24
CA HIS A 53 -6.56 -14.76 12.48
C HIS A 53 -6.36 -16.17 13.02
N GLN A 54 -5.37 -16.89 12.49
CA GLN A 54 -5.04 -18.22 12.96
C GLN A 54 -4.45 -18.18 14.38
N LEU A 55 -3.61 -17.18 14.69
CA LEU A 55 -3.08 -16.94 16.02
C LEU A 55 -4.21 -16.68 17.02
N LEU A 56 -5.16 -15.80 16.70
CA LEU A 56 -6.32 -15.54 17.57
C LEU A 56 -7.13 -16.80 17.89
N LYS A 57 -7.33 -17.70 16.92
CA LYS A 57 -7.97 -19.01 17.19
C LYS A 57 -7.16 -19.89 18.14
N SER A 58 -5.84 -19.77 18.11
CA SER A 58 -4.92 -20.46 19.01
C SER A 58 -4.61 -19.69 20.30
N ARG A 59 -5.31 -18.58 20.61
CA ARG A 59 -5.08 -17.75 21.81
C ARG A 59 -5.05 -18.57 23.10
N PHE A 60 -5.90 -19.61 23.19
CA PHE A 60 -5.91 -20.53 24.32
C PHE A 60 -4.54 -21.17 24.62
N PHE A 61 -3.76 -21.51 23.58
CA PHE A 61 -2.42 -22.09 23.78
C PHE A 61 -1.44 -21.06 24.35
N TYR A 62 -1.55 -19.80 23.93
CA TYR A 62 -0.74 -18.73 24.51
C TYR A 62 -1.11 -18.49 25.97
N GLU A 63 -2.41 -18.44 26.29
CA GLU A 63 -2.91 -18.32 27.67
C GLU A 63 -2.41 -19.48 28.55
N PHE A 64 -2.44 -20.71 28.05
CA PHE A 64 -1.89 -21.87 28.74
C PHE A 64 -0.37 -21.73 28.96
N LEU A 65 0.39 -21.32 27.95
CA LEU A 65 1.83 -21.11 28.09
C LEU A 65 2.15 -20.00 29.09
N ALA A 66 1.43 -18.88 29.05
CA ALA A 66 1.62 -17.77 29.98
C ALA A 66 1.36 -18.18 31.45
N ALA A 67 0.42 -19.10 31.68
CA ALA A 67 0.09 -19.60 33.02
C ALA A 67 1.07 -20.66 33.56
N ASN A 68 1.69 -21.47 32.68
CA ASN A 68 2.48 -22.64 33.08
C ASN A 68 3.99 -22.47 32.85
N GLU A 69 4.40 -21.76 31.79
CA GLU A 69 5.79 -21.59 31.35
C GLU A 69 6.03 -20.17 30.80
N SER A 70 6.18 -19.20 31.70
CA SER A 70 6.28 -17.78 31.35
C SER A 70 7.47 -17.44 30.45
N ASN A 71 8.57 -18.19 30.55
CA ASN A 71 9.75 -17.98 29.70
C ASN A 71 9.46 -18.29 28.23
N ILE A 72 8.73 -19.38 27.96
CA ILE A 72 8.35 -19.77 26.60
C ILE A 72 7.32 -18.80 26.04
N ALA A 73 6.35 -18.36 26.86
CA ALA A 73 5.38 -17.34 26.46
C ALA A 73 6.05 -16.01 26.08
N GLN A 74 7.14 -15.64 26.76
CA GLN A 74 7.91 -14.44 26.44
C GLN A 74 8.72 -14.60 25.15
N GLU A 75 9.33 -15.77 24.91
CA GLU A 75 10.00 -16.08 23.65
C GLU A 75 9.05 -15.98 22.44
N VAL A 76 7.82 -16.52 22.57
CA VAL A 76 6.78 -16.40 21.54
C VAL A 76 6.40 -14.93 21.29
N GLN A 77 6.31 -14.12 22.35
CA GLN A 77 6.01 -12.70 22.22
C GLN A 77 7.15 -11.94 21.51
N ASP A 78 8.40 -12.19 21.87
CA ASP A 78 9.56 -11.52 21.28
C ASP A 78 9.73 -11.92 19.79
N GLU A 79 9.55 -13.20 19.45
CA GLU A 79 9.58 -13.68 18.06
C GLU A 79 8.45 -13.07 17.22
N TYR A 80 7.25 -12.94 17.80
CA TYR A 80 6.14 -12.25 17.15
C TYR A 80 6.48 -10.79 16.86
N VAL A 81 7.00 -10.07 17.87
CA VAL A 81 7.41 -8.67 17.72
C VAL A 81 8.45 -8.52 16.62
N ASP A 82 9.48 -9.35 16.60
CA ASP A 82 10.54 -9.31 15.57
C ASP A 82 9.97 -9.56 14.16
N THR A 83 9.14 -10.60 14.01
CA THR A 83 8.52 -10.95 12.73
C THR A 83 7.63 -9.83 12.19
N VAL A 84 6.73 -9.30 13.02
CA VAL A 84 5.81 -8.22 12.60
C VAL A 84 6.56 -6.92 12.34
N SER A 85 7.58 -6.60 13.14
CA SER A 85 8.41 -5.41 12.94
C SER A 85 9.12 -5.45 11.58
N LYS A 86 9.71 -6.60 11.22
CA LYS A 86 10.35 -6.80 9.90
C LYS A 86 9.35 -6.71 8.76
N MET A 87 8.14 -7.28 8.96
CA MET A 87 7.05 -7.19 7.99
C MET A 87 6.64 -5.73 7.74
N PHE A 88 6.41 -4.95 8.80
CA PHE A 88 6.04 -3.54 8.70
C PHE A 88 7.16 -2.71 8.06
N PHE A 89 8.41 -2.91 8.48
CA PHE A 89 9.55 -2.22 7.89
C PHE A 89 9.67 -2.49 6.39
N SER A 90 9.61 -3.76 5.98
CA SER A 90 9.68 -4.14 4.56
C SER A 90 8.55 -3.51 3.73
N TYR A 91 7.32 -3.53 4.26
CA TYR A 91 6.15 -2.92 3.65
C TYR A 91 6.34 -1.40 3.48
N PHE A 92 6.61 -0.68 4.57
CA PHE A 92 6.69 0.78 4.55
C PHE A 92 7.89 1.28 3.75
N LYS A 93 9.06 0.65 3.89
CA LYS A 93 10.24 0.96 3.06
C LYS A 93 9.90 0.91 1.57
N THR A 94 9.20 -0.14 1.16
CA THR A 94 8.79 -0.33 -0.24
C THR A 94 7.70 0.66 -0.64
N TYR A 95 6.69 0.86 0.21
CA TYR A 95 5.56 1.75 -0.05
C TYR A 95 6.02 3.20 -0.21
N VAL A 96 6.82 3.70 0.74
CA VAL A 96 7.40 5.05 0.73
C VAL A 96 8.27 5.26 -0.52
N ALA A 97 9.15 4.31 -0.86
CA ALA A 97 9.99 4.41 -2.06
C ALA A 97 9.17 4.50 -3.35
N ARG A 98 8.04 3.78 -3.46
CA ARG A 98 7.14 3.88 -4.62
C ARG A 98 6.35 5.19 -4.61
N MET A 99 5.89 5.65 -3.44
CA MET A 99 5.19 6.93 -3.27
C MET A 99 6.04 8.10 -3.78
N PHE A 100 7.31 8.18 -3.39
CA PHE A 100 8.18 9.28 -3.82
C PHE A 100 8.49 9.30 -5.33
N LYS A 101 8.30 8.18 -6.06
CA LYS A 101 8.36 8.20 -7.54
C LYS A 101 7.18 8.94 -8.18
N LEU A 102 6.08 9.09 -7.45
CA LEU A 102 4.88 9.83 -7.86
C LEU A 102 4.94 11.31 -7.44
N LEU A 103 5.99 11.72 -6.75
CA LEU A 103 6.15 13.11 -6.33
C LEU A 103 6.18 14.02 -7.56
N MET A 104 5.34 15.04 -7.53
CA MET A 104 5.39 16.13 -8.47
C MET A 104 6.59 17.00 -8.12
N LEU A 105 7.58 17.02 -9.02
CA LEU A 105 8.78 17.83 -8.86
C LEU A 105 8.46 19.27 -9.27
N ASP A 106 7.77 20.00 -8.41
CA ASP A 106 7.66 21.45 -8.50
C ASP A 106 8.96 22.11 -8.04
N ALA A 107 10.08 21.79 -8.69
CA ALA A 107 11.28 22.58 -8.52
C ALA A 107 11.05 23.94 -9.19
N ALA A 108 11.09 25.00 -8.38
CA ALA A 108 11.19 26.38 -8.85
C ALA A 108 12.46 26.48 -9.69
N SER A 109 12.34 26.81 -10.98
CA SER A 109 13.50 27.12 -11.82
C SER A 109 13.79 28.62 -11.76
N LYS A 110 14.93 29.01 -12.34
CA LYS A 110 15.25 30.43 -12.57
C LYS A 110 14.15 31.15 -13.39
N ASP A 111 13.39 30.38 -14.16
CA ASP A 111 12.28 30.89 -14.96
C ASP A 111 11.02 31.16 -14.13
N ASP A 112 10.95 30.74 -12.85
CA ASP A 112 9.79 31.00 -11.96
C ASP A 112 9.97 32.27 -11.10
N LEU A 113 11.10 32.97 -11.23
CA LEU A 113 11.34 34.27 -10.58
C LEU A 113 10.44 35.36 -11.19
N LEU A 114 9.57 35.93 -10.37
CA LEU A 114 8.82 37.14 -10.71
C LEU A 114 9.81 38.30 -10.87
N GLY A 115 9.96 38.83 -12.09
CA GLY A 115 10.86 39.95 -12.39
C GLY A 115 12.20 39.57 -13.02
N ALA A 116 12.38 38.32 -13.49
CA ALA A 116 13.44 38.04 -14.45
C ALA A 116 13.13 38.84 -15.73
N GLU A 117 13.87 39.94 -15.94
CA GLU A 117 13.85 40.63 -17.23
C GLU A 117 14.18 39.62 -18.32
N ASP A 118 13.30 39.46 -19.31
CA ASP A 118 13.64 38.74 -20.53
C ASP A 118 14.80 39.53 -21.17
N VAL A 119 16.04 39.13 -20.86
CA VAL A 119 17.21 39.63 -21.58
C VAL A 119 17.15 39.02 -22.96
N VAL A 120 16.29 39.57 -23.81
CA VAL A 120 16.25 39.29 -25.24
C VAL A 120 17.53 39.89 -25.81
N LYS A 121 18.64 39.14 -25.73
CA LYS A 121 19.80 39.38 -26.59
C LYS A 121 19.38 39.05 -28.02
N SER A 122 18.69 40.02 -28.63
CA SER A 122 18.44 40.11 -30.06
C SER A 122 19.77 40.30 -30.77
N THR A 123 20.51 39.21 -30.98
CA THR A 123 21.65 39.18 -31.91
C THR A 123 21.76 37.79 -32.55
N GLY A 124 21.24 37.69 -33.77
CA GLY A 124 21.74 36.77 -34.80
C GLY A 124 21.07 35.40 -34.92
N ILE A 125 20.24 35.24 -35.97
CA ILE A 125 20.04 34.08 -36.86
C ILE A 125 19.95 32.62 -36.31
N SER A 126 19.93 32.35 -35.00
CA SER A 126 19.95 30.98 -34.45
C SER A 126 18.60 30.48 -33.93
N GLY A 127 17.48 30.91 -34.54
CA GLY A 127 16.12 30.70 -34.03
C GLY A 127 15.37 29.44 -34.51
N LEU A 128 16.04 28.43 -35.07
CA LEU A 128 15.35 27.31 -35.75
C LEU A 128 15.23 25.99 -34.97
N PHE A 129 15.69 25.91 -33.71
CA PHE A 129 15.62 24.68 -32.91
C PHE A 129 15.25 24.88 -31.42
N THR A 130 14.56 25.96 -31.06
CA THR A 130 14.09 26.14 -29.68
C THR A 130 12.81 25.33 -29.48
N SER A 131 12.91 24.26 -28.69
CA SER A 131 11.77 23.50 -28.19
C SER A 131 10.70 24.46 -27.66
N LYS A 132 9.43 24.18 -28.00
CA LYS A 132 8.27 24.95 -27.53
C LYS A 132 8.44 25.25 -26.03
N PRO A 133 8.31 26.52 -25.58
CA PRO A 133 8.37 26.83 -24.17
C PRO A 133 7.26 26.02 -23.50
N ASN A 134 7.65 25.09 -22.64
CA ASN A 134 6.71 24.33 -21.85
C ASN A 134 6.00 25.36 -20.96
N HIS A 135 4.73 25.65 -21.23
CA HIS A 135 3.93 26.58 -20.44
C HIS A 135 3.65 25.92 -19.09
N ARG A 136 4.66 25.85 -18.22
CA ARG A 136 4.45 25.61 -16.80
C ARG A 136 3.75 26.84 -16.26
N ASN A 137 2.64 26.59 -15.58
CA ASN A 137 1.83 27.64 -15.01
C ASN A 137 2.61 28.22 -13.81
N ARG A 138 3.39 29.30 -14.02
CA ARG A 138 4.24 29.97 -13.01
C ARG A 138 3.53 30.20 -11.67
N ALA A 139 2.20 30.33 -11.69
CA ALA A 139 1.39 30.49 -10.48
C ALA A 139 1.46 29.27 -9.53
N THR A 140 1.72 28.04 -10.01
CA THR A 140 1.54 26.82 -9.20
C THR A 140 2.69 26.50 -8.27
N VAL A 141 3.88 27.09 -8.47
CA VAL A 141 5.06 26.79 -7.64
C VAL A 141 4.92 27.38 -6.23
N PHE A 142 4.27 28.55 -6.10
CA PHE A 142 4.09 29.25 -4.82
C PHE A 142 2.63 29.40 -4.38
N SER A 143 1.66 29.07 -5.24
CA SER A 143 0.24 29.12 -4.85
C SER A 143 -0.17 27.86 -4.13
N LEU A 144 -0.86 28.02 -2.99
CA LEU A 144 -1.42 26.90 -2.24
C LEU A 144 -2.59 26.22 -2.98
N GLY A 145 -3.30 26.92 -3.87
CA GLY A 145 -4.39 26.33 -4.67
C GLY A 145 -5.39 25.56 -3.81
N SER A 146 -5.74 24.34 -4.23
CA SER A 146 -6.62 23.41 -3.51
C SER A 146 -5.88 22.53 -2.47
N ARG A 147 -4.58 22.75 -2.20
CA ARG A 147 -3.78 21.89 -1.31
C ARG A 147 -4.30 21.84 0.12
N GLN A 148 -5.05 22.87 0.56
CA GLN A 148 -5.70 22.90 1.87
C GLN A 148 -6.81 21.84 2.03
N GLU A 149 -7.37 21.34 0.92
CA GLU A 149 -8.42 20.30 0.95
C GLU A 149 -7.93 19.01 1.63
N ILE A 150 -6.62 18.72 1.56
CA ILE A 150 -5.96 17.59 2.23
C ILE A 150 -6.10 17.63 3.75
N LEU A 151 -6.16 18.82 4.35
CA LEU A 151 -6.33 18.98 5.80
C LEU A 151 -7.79 18.98 6.23
N THR A 152 -8.73 19.00 5.27
CA THR A 152 -10.16 19.12 5.55
C THR A 152 -10.89 17.92 4.97
N HIS A 153 -11.41 18.04 3.75
CA HIS A 153 -12.24 17.03 3.10
C HIS A 153 -11.45 15.76 2.75
N ASP A 154 -10.23 15.91 2.26
CA ASP A 154 -9.46 14.79 1.72
C ASP A 154 -8.64 14.04 2.78
N PHE A 155 -8.73 14.46 4.05
CA PHE A 155 -7.94 13.91 5.14
C PHE A 155 -8.15 12.40 5.35
N LEU A 156 -9.35 11.88 5.08
CA LEU A 156 -9.72 10.46 5.21
C LEU A 156 -9.96 9.74 3.88
N ASN A 157 -9.61 10.34 2.74
CA ASN A 157 -9.67 9.68 1.44
C ASN A 157 -8.88 8.35 1.41
N PRO A 158 -9.22 7.40 0.53
CA PRO A 158 -8.45 6.17 0.39
C PRO A 158 -6.95 6.42 0.20
N LEU A 159 -6.14 5.47 0.66
CA LEU A 159 -4.68 5.51 0.46
C LEU A 159 -4.36 5.55 -1.04
N ILE A 160 -3.32 6.29 -1.40
CA ILE A 160 -2.79 6.28 -2.76
C ILE A 160 -2.22 4.88 -3.02
N VAL A 161 -2.73 4.25 -4.08
CA VAL A 161 -2.23 2.97 -4.57
C VAL A 161 -1.11 3.24 -5.57
N PRO A 162 0.17 2.98 -5.23
CA PRO A 162 1.30 3.45 -6.04
C PRO A 162 1.27 2.94 -7.48
N HIS A 163 0.83 1.69 -7.68
CA HIS A 163 0.78 1.09 -9.00
C HIS A 163 -0.29 1.72 -9.89
N ALA A 164 -1.53 1.83 -9.39
CA ALA A 164 -2.64 2.45 -10.13
C ALA A 164 -2.37 3.92 -10.48
N ALA A 165 -1.76 4.66 -9.55
CA ALA A 165 -1.31 6.03 -9.80
C ALA A 165 -0.22 6.10 -10.88
N GLN A 166 0.70 5.14 -10.90
CA GLN A 166 1.76 5.08 -11.91
C GLN A 166 1.19 4.74 -13.30
N GLU A 167 0.25 3.81 -13.40
CA GLU A 167 -0.40 3.45 -14.67
C GLU A 167 -1.22 4.61 -15.25
N SER A 168 -1.87 5.40 -14.39
CA SER A 168 -2.60 6.60 -14.77
C SER A 168 -1.71 7.84 -14.98
N ASN A 169 -0.38 7.69 -14.85
CA ASN A 169 0.62 8.77 -14.93
C ASN A 169 0.29 9.97 -14.01
N GLN A 170 -0.31 9.69 -12.86
CA GLN A 170 -0.65 10.70 -11.86
C GLN A 170 0.60 11.13 -11.08
N LYS A 171 0.66 12.43 -10.78
CA LYS A 171 1.67 13.02 -9.91
C LYS A 171 0.97 13.73 -8.76
N PHE A 172 1.58 13.67 -7.58
CA PHE A 172 1.02 14.22 -6.35
C PHE A 172 1.95 15.23 -5.71
N GLN A 173 1.36 16.24 -5.09
CA GLN A 173 2.08 17.13 -4.18
C GLN A 173 2.58 16.35 -2.96
N PHE A 174 3.64 16.87 -2.31
CA PHE A 174 4.29 16.20 -1.19
C PHE A 174 3.31 15.84 -0.06
N GLU A 175 2.43 16.77 0.33
CA GLU A 175 1.51 16.58 1.43
C GLU A 175 0.48 15.46 1.17
N ALA A 176 0.11 15.20 -0.08
CA ALA A 176 -0.77 14.08 -0.41
C ALA A 176 -0.07 12.74 -0.19
N LEU A 177 1.22 12.65 -0.58
CA LEU A 177 2.05 11.47 -0.32
C LEU A 177 2.27 11.29 1.19
N PHE A 178 2.65 12.36 1.88
CA PHE A 178 2.87 12.37 3.32
C PHE A 178 1.62 11.91 4.08
N ARG A 179 0.46 12.46 3.74
CA ARG A 179 -0.84 12.09 4.29
C ARG A 179 -1.14 10.59 4.07
N SER A 180 -0.93 10.08 2.85
CA SER A 180 -1.15 8.66 2.57
C SER A 180 -0.21 7.74 3.36
N ILE A 181 1.07 8.10 3.48
CA ILE A 181 2.05 7.33 4.27
C ILE A 181 1.66 7.32 5.75
N HIS A 182 1.32 8.48 6.31
CA HIS A 182 0.94 8.59 7.72
C HIS A 182 -0.37 7.87 8.03
N LEU A 183 -1.38 7.99 7.17
CA LEU A 183 -2.64 7.28 7.37
C LEU A 183 -2.44 5.77 7.33
N ALA A 184 -1.67 5.26 6.35
CA ALA A 184 -1.32 3.84 6.29
C ALA A 184 -0.59 3.37 7.55
N PHE A 185 0.34 4.17 8.09
CA PHE A 185 1.06 3.86 9.31
C PHE A 185 0.14 3.81 10.54
N VAL A 186 -0.70 4.82 10.72
CA VAL A 186 -1.66 4.88 11.82
C VAL A 186 -2.65 3.71 11.77
N ASP A 187 -3.16 3.36 10.59
CA ASP A 187 -4.04 2.19 10.43
C ASP A 187 -3.32 0.90 10.84
N HIS A 188 -2.06 0.71 10.41
CA HIS A 188 -1.29 -0.48 10.75
C HIS A 188 -1.00 -0.57 12.24
N CYS A 189 -0.56 0.52 12.86
CA CYS A 189 -0.30 0.59 14.30
C CYS A 189 -1.58 0.36 15.10
N SER A 190 -2.71 0.93 14.68
CA SER A 190 -3.99 0.77 15.37
C SER A 190 -4.46 -0.69 15.35
N HIS A 191 -4.40 -1.34 14.18
CA HIS A 191 -4.72 -2.76 14.06
C HIS A 191 -3.80 -3.64 14.92
N GLU A 192 -2.51 -3.31 14.94
CA GLU A 192 -1.53 -4.05 15.71
C GLU A 192 -1.75 -3.92 17.21
N PHE A 193 -2.02 -2.70 17.69
CA PHE A 193 -2.35 -2.45 19.09
C PHE A 193 -3.56 -3.28 19.56
N LEU A 194 -4.62 -3.33 18.75
CA LEU A 194 -5.81 -4.14 19.05
C LEU A 194 -5.50 -5.64 19.07
N PHE A 195 -4.72 -6.12 18.09
CA PHE A 195 -4.29 -7.52 18.06
C PHE A 195 -3.47 -7.88 19.30
N LEU A 196 -2.49 -7.06 19.68
CA LEU A 196 -1.63 -7.29 20.83
C LEU A 196 -2.45 -7.35 22.12
N THR A 197 -3.38 -6.41 22.28
CA THR A 197 -4.30 -6.36 23.43
C THR A 197 -5.10 -7.67 23.55
N ASP A 198 -5.61 -8.17 22.43
CA ASP A 198 -6.45 -9.37 22.42
C ASP A 198 -5.62 -10.66 22.59
N PHE A 199 -4.68 -10.92 21.69
CA PHE A 199 -3.92 -12.17 21.64
C PHE A 199 -3.00 -12.35 22.85
N PHE A 200 -2.27 -11.31 23.25
CA PHE A 200 -1.34 -11.38 24.39
C PHE A 200 -2.00 -11.03 25.73
N MET A 201 -3.29 -10.67 25.73
CA MET A 201 -4.05 -10.37 26.96
C MET A 201 -3.44 -9.24 27.81
N VAL A 202 -2.71 -8.32 27.16
CA VAL A 202 -2.03 -7.20 27.81
C VAL A 202 -2.90 -5.94 27.78
N SER A 203 -2.74 -5.08 28.78
CA SER A 203 -3.45 -3.79 28.84
C SER A 203 -2.62 -2.71 29.54
N GLY A 204 -3.05 -1.45 29.44
CA GLY A 204 -2.38 -0.31 30.05
C GLY A 204 -0.94 -0.13 29.55
N GLN A 205 -0.01 0.18 30.45
CA GLN A 205 1.37 0.51 30.09
C GLN A 205 2.10 -0.66 29.43
N VAL A 206 1.85 -1.90 29.85
CA VAL A 206 2.50 -3.10 29.28
C VAL A 206 2.18 -3.26 27.79
N CYS A 207 0.92 -3.01 27.42
CA CYS A 207 0.51 -3.03 26.01
C CYS A 207 1.16 -1.90 25.21
N ILE A 208 1.28 -0.71 25.79
CA ILE A 208 1.94 0.43 25.15
C ILE A 208 3.41 0.12 24.91
N ASP A 209 4.11 -0.43 25.89
CA ASP A 209 5.52 -0.78 25.78
C ASP A 209 5.75 -1.88 24.74
N LEU A 210 4.88 -2.90 24.70
CA LEU A 210 4.93 -3.96 23.69
C LEU A 210 4.66 -3.42 22.28
N HIS A 211 3.65 -2.58 22.14
CA HIS A 211 3.31 -1.94 20.86
C HIS A 211 4.42 -0.99 20.38
N ALA A 212 5.09 -0.30 21.30
CA ALA A 212 6.23 0.55 20.99
C ALA A 212 7.39 -0.28 20.41
N LYS A 213 7.65 -1.49 20.93
CA LYS A 213 8.69 -2.37 20.35
C LYS A 213 8.42 -2.69 18.88
N VAL A 214 7.15 -2.95 18.51
CA VAL A 214 6.76 -3.22 17.13
C VAL A 214 6.88 -1.96 16.24
N SER A 215 6.48 -0.81 16.78
CA SER A 215 6.37 0.43 16.00
C SER A 215 7.67 1.24 15.89
N LEU A 216 8.55 1.18 16.90
CA LEU A 216 9.80 1.95 16.95
C LEU A 216 10.80 1.53 15.87
N ILE A 217 10.84 0.24 15.51
CA ILE A 217 11.72 -0.27 14.45
C ILE A 217 11.41 0.41 13.09
N VAL A 218 10.14 0.77 12.87
CA VAL A 218 9.71 1.41 11.62
C VAL A 218 10.01 2.92 11.59
N ILE A 219 10.06 3.57 12.75
CA ILE A 219 10.25 5.03 12.85
C ILE A 219 11.75 5.41 12.90
N VAL A 220 12.60 4.56 13.47
CA VAL A 220 14.01 4.88 13.78
C VAL A 220 14.99 4.39 12.70
N SER A 221 14.56 3.56 11.74
CA SER A 221 15.40 2.98 10.66
C SER A 221 15.09 3.58 9.29
#